data_AF-E3FKA8-F1
#
_entry.id   AF-E3FKA8-F1
#
_cell.length_a   1.000
_cell.length_b   1.000
_cell.length_c   1.000
_cell.angle_alpha   90.00
_cell.angle_beta   90.00
_cell.angle_gamma   90.00
#
_symmetry.space_group_name_H-M   'P 1'
#
loop_
_entity.id
_entity.type
_entity.pdbx_description
1 polymer ?
#
loop_
_entity_poly.entity_id
_entity_poly.type
_entity_poly.pdbx_seq_one_letter_code
_entity_poly.pdbx_strand_id
1 'polypeptide(L)'
;MEWRMKEPHIEGPATHDGPESCATTCEGEGEALTGVRAGWVLSREISQSRAPTRLSDAEGNTDRDATASPWLGPARSETPCTPGSSMRENREVPRLLAADGVAGRTGKADGRTSVMHGRGKSDRPVVPTKSPNKAGQPAAEAAEGRGLAKGNTDQQNGPRTQSRVHGAPSALERVREVARRDRKAKFTTLMHHVTVERLSAAFHALSRSAAPGVDGVTWEQYAGNLEANVRDLHTRLHRGAYRARPSRRAYIPKADGRQRPLGIAALEDKLVQRAVVEVLNAVYETDFLGFSYGFRPGRSQHQALDALSAGIYLKKVNWVLDADIRGFFDAIDHGWMQKFLEHRIEDTRLLRLVQKWLAAGVMEDGKWTQSKEGTPQGATVSPLLANLYLHYVFDLWSQRWRKRVARGEVIIVRYADDFVVGFQHRSDAERFWRELRERLRSFALELHPEKTRLIEFGLYAAERRRERDQGRPETFNFLGFTHICARTRTGRFLLKRRTMRQRMRDKLREVKTELQRRRHQPLPAQGQWLGSLVRGYFAYHAVPSNVHTLQAFRTQVTRHWLYALRRRSQRDRMTWERMRELSGRWLPMPRILHPWPIERFRVRTQGKSPVR
;
A
#
# COMPACT_ATOMS: atom_id res chain seq x y z
N MET A 1 58.43 21.88 -37.17
CA MET A 1 57.73 21.77 -35.86
C MET A 1 56.26 21.42 -36.14
N GLU A 2 55.82 20.18 -36.40
CA GLU A 2 56.41 18.83 -36.27
C GLU A 2 56.98 18.44 -34.90
N TRP A 3 56.30 17.47 -34.27
CA TRP A 3 56.70 16.35 -33.37
C TRP A 3 55.33 15.79 -32.89
N ARG A 4 54.71 14.71 -33.38
CA ARG A 4 55.07 13.44 -34.07
C ARG A 4 55.48 12.30 -33.11
N MET A 5 54.87 11.12 -33.30
CA MET A 5 55.09 9.82 -32.61
C MET A 5 54.45 9.67 -31.20
N LYS A 6 54.01 8.47 -30.74
CA LYS A 6 53.95 7.12 -31.38
C LYS A 6 52.89 6.21 -30.70
N GLU A 7 52.34 5.25 -31.44
CA GLU A 7 51.79 4.00 -30.88
C GLU A 7 52.91 2.99 -30.58
N PRO A 8 52.59 1.84 -29.94
CA PRO A 8 52.74 0.60 -30.72
C PRO A 8 51.59 -0.43 -30.57
N HIS A 9 51.44 -1.26 -31.61
CA HIS A 9 50.75 -2.56 -31.59
C HIS A 9 51.55 -3.63 -30.80
N ILE A 10 50.93 -4.78 -30.50
CA ILE A 10 51.40 -6.13 -30.91
C ILE A 10 50.34 -7.23 -30.62
N GLU A 11 49.87 -7.84 -31.70
CA GLU A 11 49.55 -9.27 -32.02
C GLU A 11 48.96 -10.28 -30.98
N GLY A 12 48.60 -11.48 -31.49
CA GLY A 12 47.81 -12.53 -30.80
C GLY A 12 48.43 -13.94 -30.73
N PRO A 13 47.83 -14.97 -31.39
CA PRO A 13 46.96 -15.89 -30.64
C PRO A 13 47.22 -17.42 -30.76
N ALA A 14 46.75 -18.18 -29.76
CA ALA A 14 46.44 -19.64 -29.74
C ALA A 14 45.33 -19.89 -28.67
N THR A 15 44.48 -20.93 -28.57
CA THR A 15 44.28 -22.30 -29.14
C THR A 15 44.94 -23.50 -28.42
N HIS A 16 44.16 -24.61 -28.31
CA HIS A 16 44.45 -25.95 -27.72
C HIS A 16 44.72 -25.99 -26.19
N ASP A 17 44.35 -27.04 -25.42
CA ASP A 17 43.54 -28.22 -25.73
C ASP A 17 42.81 -28.79 -24.47
N GLY A 18 42.02 -29.85 -24.64
CA GLY A 18 41.64 -30.81 -23.60
C GLY A 18 41.79 -32.25 -24.12
N PRO A 19 41.29 -33.30 -23.45
CA PRO A 19 40.52 -33.35 -22.19
C PRO A 19 41.22 -34.22 -21.10
N GLU A 20 40.60 -34.39 -19.92
CA GLU A 20 40.35 -35.75 -19.39
C GLU A 20 39.28 -35.77 -18.28
N SER A 21 38.89 -36.97 -17.87
CA SER A 21 37.76 -37.23 -16.96
C SER A 21 38.22 -37.78 -15.62
N CYS A 22 37.54 -37.41 -14.53
CA CYS A 22 37.31 -38.35 -13.43
C CYS A 22 35.98 -38.06 -12.75
N ALA A 23 35.31 -39.12 -12.28
CA ALA A 23 33.99 -39.01 -11.66
C ALA A 23 34.09 -39.21 -10.14
N THR A 24 33.32 -38.44 -9.37
CA THR A 24 32.93 -38.86 -8.03
C THR A 24 31.64 -38.17 -7.62
N THR A 25 30.78 -38.91 -6.94
CA THR A 25 29.47 -38.46 -6.45
C THR A 25 29.59 -37.85 -5.06
N CYS A 26 29.05 -36.65 -4.87
CA CYS A 26 28.58 -36.18 -3.57
C CYS A 26 27.09 -35.87 -3.67
N GLU A 27 26.28 -36.54 -2.85
CA GLU A 27 24.86 -36.24 -2.72
C GLU A 27 24.67 -34.91 -1.96
N GLY A 28 23.61 -34.17 -2.31
CA GLY A 28 23.29 -32.90 -1.68
C GLY A 28 21.86 -32.49 -1.97
N GLU A 29 20.99 -32.58 -0.97
CA GLU A 29 19.55 -32.31 -1.10
C GLU A 29 19.26 -30.80 -1.25
N GLY A 30 19.45 -30.29 -2.46
CA GLY A 30 19.23 -28.87 -2.79
C GLY A 30 17.75 -28.49 -2.92
N GLU A 31 17.07 -28.20 -1.80
CA GLU A 31 15.72 -27.62 -1.80
C GLU A 31 15.65 -26.28 -2.55
N ALA A 32 15.25 -26.32 -3.82
CA ALA A 32 15.29 -25.17 -4.73
C ALA A 32 14.17 -24.14 -4.49
N LEU A 33 14.38 -23.24 -3.52
CA LEU A 33 13.49 -22.12 -3.15
C LEU A 33 13.13 -21.19 -4.35
N THR A 34 12.04 -21.49 -5.06
CA THR A 34 11.51 -20.68 -6.17
C THR A 34 10.74 -19.45 -5.67
N GLY A 35 11.49 -18.39 -5.33
CA GLY A 35 11.02 -17.25 -4.53
C GLY A 35 10.55 -15.97 -5.26
N VAL A 36 10.01 -16.01 -6.49
CA VAL A 36 9.52 -14.78 -7.19
C VAL A 36 8.16 -14.31 -6.63
N ARG A 37 8.14 -13.90 -5.36
CA ARG A 37 6.95 -13.37 -4.65
C ARG A 37 6.88 -11.84 -4.69
N ALA A 38 6.76 -11.28 -5.89
CA ALA A 38 6.39 -9.89 -6.07
C ALA A 38 4.89 -9.68 -5.78
N GLY A 39 4.56 -8.93 -4.72
CA GLY A 39 3.19 -8.52 -4.38
C GLY A 39 2.56 -9.29 -3.22
N TRP A 40 2.80 -8.82 -2.00
CA TRP A 40 1.96 -9.17 -0.84
C TRP A 40 0.69 -8.31 -0.86
N VAL A 41 -0.46 -8.93 -1.15
CA VAL A 41 -1.78 -8.31 -1.00
C VAL A 41 -2.22 -8.46 0.46
N LEU A 42 -2.13 -7.37 1.22
CA LEU A 42 -2.54 -7.34 2.63
C LEU A 42 -4.00 -6.88 2.73
N SER A 43 -4.91 -7.72 2.24
CA SER A 43 -6.36 -7.55 2.35
C SER A 43 -7.04 -8.90 2.15
N ARG A 44 -7.64 -9.46 3.22
CA ARG A 44 -8.50 -10.64 3.16
C ARG A 44 -9.60 -10.52 4.22
N GLU A 45 -10.70 -9.89 3.83
CA GLU A 45 -11.97 -9.91 4.55
C GLU A 45 -13.07 -10.41 3.61
N ILE A 46 -14.21 -10.78 4.17
CA ILE A 46 -15.38 -11.35 3.48
C ILE A 46 -15.08 -12.70 2.79
N SER A 47 -15.23 -13.76 3.58
CA SER A 47 -15.52 -15.12 3.10
C SER A 47 -16.39 -15.80 4.16
N GLN A 48 -17.59 -15.27 4.40
CA GLN A 48 -18.57 -15.94 5.27
C GLN A 48 -19.15 -17.17 4.55
N SER A 49 -19.31 -18.24 5.31
CA SER A 49 -19.82 -19.52 4.85
C SER A 49 -21.35 -19.55 4.85
N ARG A 50 -21.92 -20.24 3.85
CA ARG A 50 -23.12 -21.06 4.02
C ARG A 50 -22.98 -22.32 3.17
N ALA A 51 -23.21 -23.47 3.80
CA ALA A 51 -23.28 -24.76 3.14
C ALA A 51 -24.68 -24.97 2.52
N PRO A 52 -24.85 -25.85 1.52
CA PRO A 52 -26.14 -26.10 0.90
C PRO A 52 -27.03 -27.00 1.75
N THR A 53 -28.29 -26.59 1.96
CA THR A 53 -29.35 -27.48 2.45
C THR A 53 -30.02 -28.15 1.25
N ARG A 54 -30.21 -29.47 1.29
CA ARG A 54 -31.13 -30.17 0.39
C ARG A 54 -32.55 -30.03 0.92
N LEU A 55 -33.51 -29.77 0.04
CA LEU A 55 -34.89 -30.23 0.20
C LEU A 55 -35.40 -30.71 -1.17
N SER A 56 -36.50 -31.43 -1.17
CA SER A 56 -36.95 -32.29 -2.27
C SER A 56 -38.29 -31.87 -2.88
N ASP A 57 -38.51 -32.32 -4.10
CA ASP A 57 -39.78 -32.66 -4.77
C ASP A 57 -40.99 -31.72 -4.67
N ALA A 58 -41.38 -31.14 -5.82
CA ALA A 58 -42.73 -31.32 -6.36
C ALA A 58 -42.81 -30.99 -7.88
N GLU A 59 -43.61 -31.81 -8.55
CA GLU A 59 -43.99 -31.94 -9.96
C GLU A 59 -44.43 -30.66 -10.73
N GLY A 60 -44.44 -30.74 -12.07
CA GLY A 60 -45.01 -29.71 -12.96
C GLY A 60 -44.51 -29.81 -14.41
N ASN A 61 -45.08 -30.70 -15.22
CA ASN A 61 -44.63 -31.01 -16.59
C ASN A 61 -45.51 -30.38 -17.69
N THR A 62 -44.89 -29.82 -18.76
CA THR A 62 -45.39 -29.89 -20.15
C THR A 62 -44.35 -29.41 -21.18
N ASP A 63 -44.03 -30.28 -22.16
CA ASP A 63 -44.00 -30.07 -23.63
C ASP A 63 -44.11 -28.62 -24.17
N ARG A 64 -43.42 -28.19 -25.25
CA ARG A 64 -42.97 -28.94 -26.45
C ARG A 64 -41.96 -28.15 -27.33
N ASP A 65 -41.37 -28.81 -28.34
CA ASP A 65 -40.49 -28.23 -29.36
C ASP A 65 -41.19 -27.32 -30.39
N ALA A 66 -40.44 -26.36 -30.96
CA ALA A 66 -40.60 -25.90 -32.35
C ALA A 66 -39.34 -25.20 -32.90
N THR A 67 -38.98 -25.50 -34.16
CA THR A 67 -37.82 -24.96 -34.89
C THR A 67 -38.21 -23.81 -35.82
N ALA A 68 -37.43 -22.71 -35.88
CA ALA A 68 -37.24 -21.89 -37.10
C ALA A 68 -36.18 -20.78 -36.90
N SER A 69 -35.58 -20.33 -38.01
CA SER A 69 -34.64 -19.20 -38.07
C SER A 69 -35.14 -18.11 -39.07
N PRO A 70 -34.35 -17.17 -39.63
CA PRO A 70 -34.65 -15.74 -39.46
C PRO A 70 -35.01 -14.99 -40.76
N TRP A 71 -35.59 -13.79 -40.62
CA TRP A 71 -35.81 -12.86 -41.75
C TRP A 71 -35.33 -11.44 -41.46
N LEU A 72 -34.90 -10.76 -42.54
CA LEU A 72 -34.48 -9.36 -42.55
C LEU A 72 -35.61 -8.46 -43.06
N GLY A 73 -35.71 -7.23 -42.55
CA GLY A 73 -36.63 -6.19 -43.04
C GLY A 73 -36.26 -4.81 -42.47
N PRO A 74 -36.11 -3.75 -43.29
CA PRO A 74 -35.60 -2.46 -42.84
C PRO A 74 -36.69 -1.38 -42.64
N ALA A 75 -36.38 -0.37 -41.83
CA ALA A 75 -37.09 0.91 -41.82
C ALA A 75 -36.10 2.06 -42.09
N ARG A 76 -36.34 2.84 -43.14
CA ARG A 76 -35.68 4.14 -43.38
C ARG A 76 -36.54 5.26 -42.79
N SER A 77 -35.88 6.34 -42.36
CA SER A 77 -36.43 7.69 -42.38
C SER A 77 -35.27 8.69 -42.55
N GLU A 78 -35.52 9.83 -43.19
CA GLU A 78 -34.46 10.69 -43.75
C GLU A 78 -34.63 12.16 -43.35
N THR A 79 -33.55 12.77 -42.83
CA THR A 79 -33.28 14.24 -42.78
C THR A 79 -34.24 15.12 -41.94
N PRO A 80 -33.96 16.43 -41.69
CA PRO A 80 -32.79 17.26 -42.03
C PRO A 80 -32.02 17.81 -40.80
N CYS A 81 -31.42 19.01 -40.90
CA CYS A 81 -30.17 19.36 -40.20
C CYS A 81 -30.17 20.66 -39.36
N THR A 82 -29.30 20.69 -38.33
CA THR A 82 -28.61 21.89 -37.77
C THR A 82 -29.49 22.94 -37.01
N PRO A 83 -28.94 24.05 -36.47
CA PRO A 83 -28.24 24.01 -35.17
C PRO A 83 -28.70 25.06 -34.14
N GLY A 84 -28.91 24.66 -32.88
CA GLY A 84 -29.30 25.57 -31.79
C GLY A 84 -28.16 26.00 -30.87
N SER A 85 -27.84 27.30 -30.84
CA SER A 85 -26.99 27.91 -29.80
C SER A 85 -27.82 28.42 -28.63
N SER A 86 -27.34 28.28 -27.40
CA SER A 86 -27.82 29.11 -26.29
C SER A 86 -26.67 29.52 -25.35
N MET A 87 -26.55 30.84 -25.15
CA MET A 87 -25.82 31.39 -24.02
C MET A 87 -26.76 31.48 -22.82
N ARG A 88 -26.23 31.21 -21.62
CA ARG A 88 -26.68 31.88 -20.39
C ARG A 88 -25.55 31.90 -19.38
N GLU A 89 -24.97 33.09 -19.20
CA GLU A 89 -24.22 33.41 -17.98
C GLU A 89 -25.15 33.26 -16.77
N ASN A 90 -24.56 33.05 -15.59
CA ASN A 90 -25.03 33.69 -14.36
C ASN A 90 -23.82 33.87 -13.43
N ARG A 91 -23.70 35.05 -12.81
CA ARG A 91 -22.47 35.50 -12.12
C ARG A 91 -22.50 35.21 -10.62
N GLU A 92 -21.32 34.99 -10.06
CA GLU A 92 -21.08 35.05 -8.61
C GLU A 92 -20.84 36.50 -8.18
N VAL A 93 -21.53 36.97 -7.14
CA VAL A 93 -21.09 38.09 -6.24
C VAL A 93 -21.74 37.90 -4.85
N PRO A 94 -21.34 38.62 -3.77
CA PRO A 94 -20.74 37.91 -2.63
C PRO A 94 -21.53 38.02 -1.31
N ARG A 95 -20.97 37.46 -0.22
CA ARG A 95 -21.31 37.83 1.16
C ARG A 95 -20.14 38.54 1.82
N LEU A 96 -20.42 39.64 2.52
CA LEU A 96 -19.48 40.39 3.36
C LEU A 96 -19.78 40.19 4.86
N LEU A 97 -18.91 40.72 5.72
CA LEU A 97 -18.92 40.59 7.18
C LEU A 97 -19.09 41.95 7.87
N ALA A 98 -20.02 42.01 8.83
CA ALA A 98 -20.09 42.90 9.99
C ALA A 98 -21.23 42.37 10.90
N ALA A 99 -21.30 42.42 12.24
CA ALA A 99 -20.48 42.94 13.37
C ALA A 99 -21.36 43.84 14.26
N ASP A 100 -21.33 43.59 15.57
CA ASP A 100 -21.87 44.37 16.71
C ASP A 100 -23.41 44.62 16.76
N GLY A 101 -24.07 44.71 17.94
CA GLY A 101 -23.62 44.41 19.31
C GLY A 101 -24.63 44.82 20.43
N VAL A 102 -24.27 44.50 21.69
CA VAL A 102 -24.72 45.15 22.97
C VAL A 102 -26.10 44.80 23.61
N ALA A 103 -26.09 44.61 24.95
CA ALA A 103 -27.10 44.64 26.06
C ALA A 103 -28.64 44.50 25.79
N GLY A 104 -29.51 44.07 26.74
CA GLY A 104 -29.37 43.64 28.14
C GLY A 104 -30.57 44.06 29.04
N ARG A 105 -30.94 43.22 30.05
CA ARG A 105 -31.84 43.47 31.23
C ARG A 105 -33.40 43.43 31.13
N THR A 106 -33.97 42.31 31.62
CA THR A 106 -35.00 42.14 32.70
C THR A 106 -36.35 42.88 32.75
N GLY A 107 -37.45 42.12 33.03
CA GLY A 107 -38.50 42.57 33.98
C GLY A 107 -39.91 41.92 33.94
N LYS A 108 -40.28 41.16 35.01
CA LYS A 108 -41.65 40.85 35.52
C LYS A 108 -42.68 40.14 34.59
N ALA A 109 -43.84 39.63 35.05
CA ALA A 109 -44.25 38.93 36.29
C ALA A 109 -45.69 38.32 36.11
N ASP A 110 -46.04 37.30 36.91
CA ASP A 110 -47.40 36.76 37.22
C ASP A 110 -48.32 36.29 36.06
N GLY A 111 -49.28 35.36 36.22
CA GLY A 111 -49.64 34.48 37.35
C GLY A 111 -51.16 34.18 37.40
N ARG A 112 -51.59 32.90 37.56
CA ARG A 112 -53.00 32.53 37.89
C ARG A 112 -53.19 31.08 38.40
N THR A 113 -54.30 30.89 39.12
CA THR A 113 -54.72 29.76 40.00
C THR A 113 -55.66 28.74 39.26
N SER A 114 -56.25 27.64 39.77
CA SER A 114 -56.62 27.17 41.14
C SER A 114 -57.14 25.70 41.23
N VAL A 115 -56.91 25.03 42.40
CA VAL A 115 -57.86 24.11 43.13
C VAL A 115 -58.10 22.68 42.52
N MET A 116 -58.30 21.54 43.23
CA MET A 116 -59.06 21.22 44.47
C MET A 116 -58.65 19.90 45.22
N HIS A 117 -58.80 19.84 46.57
CA HIS A 117 -58.87 18.67 47.51
C HIS A 117 -57.72 17.62 47.59
N GLY A 118 -57.49 16.86 48.69
CA GLY A 118 -58.02 16.93 50.08
C GLY A 118 -57.73 15.68 50.97
N ARG A 119 -57.53 15.86 52.30
CA ARG A 119 -57.14 14.89 53.39
C ARG A 119 -55.64 14.46 53.43
N GLY A 120 -54.94 14.36 54.58
CA GLY A 120 -55.22 14.84 55.96
C GLY A 120 -54.38 14.13 57.07
N LYS A 121 -54.10 14.83 58.21
CA LYS A 121 -53.33 14.46 59.45
C LYS A 121 -51.78 14.62 59.36
N SER A 122 -51.01 15.35 60.20
CA SER A 122 -50.96 15.74 61.64
C SER A 122 -49.97 14.87 62.48
N ASP A 123 -49.09 15.34 63.39
CA ASP A 123 -48.76 16.70 63.86
C ASP A 123 -47.41 16.74 64.68
N ARG A 124 -46.73 17.91 64.68
CA ARG A 124 -45.78 18.54 65.67
C ARG A 124 -44.54 17.84 66.32
N PRO A 125 -43.51 18.62 66.77
CA PRO A 125 -42.32 18.17 67.52
C PRO A 125 -42.20 18.67 68.99
N VAL A 126 -41.42 17.99 69.86
CA VAL A 126 -40.99 18.45 71.22
C VAL A 126 -39.59 17.90 71.60
N VAL A 127 -38.79 18.67 72.36
CA VAL A 127 -37.39 18.45 72.83
C VAL A 127 -37.16 19.33 74.09
N PRO A 128 -36.24 19.10 75.09
CA PRO A 128 -35.28 18.00 75.38
C PRO A 128 -35.40 17.36 76.81
N THR A 129 -34.51 16.41 77.16
CA THR A 129 -34.08 16.12 78.56
C THR A 129 -32.56 15.86 78.66
N LYS A 130 -31.92 16.19 79.80
CA LYS A 130 -30.49 15.92 80.12
C LYS A 130 -30.35 14.97 81.32
N SER A 131 -29.22 14.26 81.40
CA SER A 131 -28.57 13.88 82.67
C SER A 131 -27.03 13.77 82.51
N PRO A 132 -26.20 13.87 83.58
CA PRO A 132 -24.78 14.26 83.46
C PRO A 132 -23.77 13.26 84.08
N ASN A 133 -22.50 13.72 84.20
CA ASN A 133 -21.30 13.14 84.85
C ASN A 133 -20.26 12.50 83.89
N LYS A 134 -18.94 12.63 84.08
CA LYS A 134 -18.16 13.34 85.14
C LYS A 134 -16.73 13.71 84.66
N ALA A 135 -16.20 14.83 85.17
CA ALA A 135 -14.77 15.20 85.37
C ALA A 135 -13.73 15.14 84.21
N GLY A 136 -12.86 16.17 84.10
CA GLY A 136 -11.55 16.07 83.42
C GLY A 136 -11.10 17.22 82.50
N GLN A 137 -10.60 18.33 83.07
CA GLN A 137 -9.79 19.40 82.46
C GLN A 137 -8.91 20.03 83.58
N PRO A 138 -7.87 20.86 83.32
CA PRO A 138 -7.28 21.38 82.05
C PRO A 138 -5.94 20.67 81.71
N ALA A 139 -4.98 21.11 80.88
CA ALA A 139 -4.57 22.42 80.33
C ALA A 139 -4.00 22.27 78.90
N ALA A 140 -3.99 23.28 78.00
CA ALA A 140 -2.98 24.35 77.85
C ALA A 140 -1.51 23.86 78.04
N GLU A 141 -0.55 24.15 77.16
CA GLU A 141 -0.47 25.21 76.14
C GLU A 141 0.49 24.82 74.96
N ALA A 142 0.95 25.81 74.18
CA ALA A 142 2.08 25.79 73.24
C ALA A 142 1.98 25.15 71.83
N ALA A 143 1.98 26.06 70.85
CA ALA A 143 2.89 26.14 69.68
C ALA A 143 2.92 25.09 68.55
N GLU A 144 2.74 25.63 67.33
CA GLU A 144 3.20 25.23 65.99
C GLU A 144 3.88 23.85 65.75
N GLY A 145 3.25 23.04 64.89
CA GLY A 145 3.90 21.91 64.22
C GLY A 145 3.45 21.78 62.76
N ARG A 146 4.39 21.85 61.79
CA ARG A 146 4.09 21.70 60.36
C ARG A 146 3.75 20.24 60.03
N GLY A 147 2.51 19.98 59.62
CA GLY A 147 2.07 18.63 59.22
C GLY A 147 2.54 18.21 57.82
N LEU A 148 3.51 17.31 57.76
CA LEU A 148 3.78 16.49 56.57
C LEU A 148 3.25 15.07 56.81
N ALA A 149 2.12 14.73 56.19
CA ALA A 149 1.61 13.36 56.07
C ALA A 149 1.28 13.13 54.58
N LYS A 150 1.98 12.25 53.86
CA LYS A 150 1.94 10.77 53.97
C LYS A 150 0.53 10.26 53.62
N GLY A 151 0.37 9.83 52.37
CA GLY A 151 -0.92 9.46 51.79
C GLY A 151 -1.40 8.05 52.16
N ASN A 152 -2.57 7.70 51.65
CA ASN A 152 -3.16 6.36 51.74
C ASN A 152 -3.43 5.78 50.34
N THR A 153 -3.48 4.45 50.26
CA THR A 153 -3.53 3.66 49.03
C THR A 153 -4.82 2.83 48.96
N ASP A 154 -5.29 2.60 47.73
CA ASP A 154 -6.28 1.61 47.27
C ASP A 154 -7.76 1.66 47.73
N GLN A 155 -8.62 1.86 46.73
CA GLN A 155 -9.88 1.12 46.45
C GLN A 155 -11.09 1.34 47.40
N GLN A 156 -12.34 1.41 46.92
CA GLN A 156 -12.98 0.52 45.94
C GLN A 156 -14.05 1.15 45.01
N ASN A 157 -14.24 0.49 43.85
CA ASN A 157 -15.51 0.19 43.15
C ASN A 157 -16.64 1.25 43.04
N GLY A 158 -16.71 1.92 41.88
CA GLY A 158 -17.95 2.51 41.34
C GLY A 158 -18.80 1.49 40.53
N PRO A 159 -20.07 1.80 40.20
CA PRO A 159 -21.07 0.79 39.84
C PRO A 159 -20.88 0.09 38.49
N ARG A 160 -21.28 -1.19 38.47
CA ARG A 160 -21.05 -2.18 37.41
C ARG A 160 -22.19 -2.23 36.38
N THR A 161 -22.41 -1.15 35.64
CA THR A 161 -23.50 -1.07 34.64
C THR A 161 -23.29 -2.01 33.46
N GLN A 162 -24.25 -2.92 33.21
CA GLN A 162 -24.18 -3.91 32.12
C GLN A 162 -24.59 -3.30 30.77
N SER A 163 -23.66 -2.59 30.11
CA SER A 163 -23.71 -2.40 28.66
C SER A 163 -22.30 -2.28 28.09
N ARG A 164 -21.80 -3.36 27.49
CA ARG A 164 -20.49 -3.43 26.82
C ARG A 164 -20.55 -4.22 25.50
N VAL A 165 -21.56 -3.90 24.69
CA VAL A 165 -21.56 -4.22 23.25
C VAL A 165 -21.84 -2.90 22.51
N HIS A 166 -20.94 -2.52 21.60
CA HIS A 166 -20.85 -1.22 20.92
C HIS A 166 -20.40 -0.03 21.81
N GLY A 167 -19.61 0.90 21.24
CA GLY A 167 -19.40 2.25 21.80
C GLY A 167 -17.94 2.71 21.89
N ALA A 168 -17.06 1.99 22.58
CA ALA A 168 -15.72 2.48 22.89
C ALA A 168 -14.72 2.32 21.71
N PRO A 169 -14.15 3.40 21.15
CA PRO A 169 -13.15 3.32 20.08
C PRO A 169 -11.86 2.69 20.60
N SER A 170 -11.20 1.89 19.76
CA SER A 170 -9.95 1.21 20.12
C SER A 170 -8.85 2.21 20.50
N ALA A 171 -7.83 1.74 21.24
CA ALA A 171 -6.73 2.61 21.67
C ALA A 171 -6.05 3.33 20.48
N LEU A 172 -5.92 2.65 19.33
CA LEU A 172 -5.37 3.24 18.10
C LEU A 172 -6.37 4.11 17.33
N GLU A 173 -7.69 3.92 17.46
CA GLU A 173 -8.66 4.90 16.94
C GLU A 173 -8.56 6.23 17.68
N ARG A 174 -8.34 6.22 19.00
CA ARG A 174 -8.11 7.46 19.76
C ARG A 174 -6.82 8.16 19.33
N VAL A 175 -5.75 7.43 19.05
CA VAL A 175 -4.52 7.98 18.43
C VAL A 175 -4.81 8.59 17.05
N ARG A 176 -5.52 7.88 16.17
CA ARG A 176 -5.94 8.39 14.84
C ARG A 176 -6.79 9.65 14.96
N GLU A 177 -7.69 9.70 15.93
CA GLU A 177 -8.54 10.86 16.15
C GLU A 177 -7.74 12.07 16.60
N VAL A 178 -6.84 11.92 17.58
CA VAL A 178 -5.92 13.01 17.99
C VAL A 178 -5.05 13.44 16.82
N ALA A 179 -4.43 12.52 16.08
CA ALA A 179 -3.56 12.82 14.93
C ALA A 179 -4.29 13.55 13.79
N ARG A 180 -5.60 13.27 13.63
CA ARG A 180 -6.49 13.93 12.66
C ARG A 180 -6.99 15.29 13.13
N ARG A 181 -7.27 15.45 14.44
CA ARG A 181 -7.73 16.71 15.05
C ARG A 181 -6.60 17.73 15.12
N ASP A 182 -5.41 17.33 15.59
CA ASP A 182 -4.22 18.16 15.57
C ASP A 182 -3.05 17.50 14.81
N ARG A 183 -2.56 18.22 13.80
CA ARG A 183 -1.44 17.85 12.93
C ARG A 183 -0.07 18.23 13.50
N LYS A 184 -0.02 18.99 14.61
CA LYS A 184 1.20 19.32 15.35
C LYS A 184 1.41 18.44 16.58
N ALA A 185 0.37 17.75 17.05
CA ALA A 185 0.43 16.85 18.20
C ALA A 185 1.57 15.84 18.07
N LYS A 186 2.46 15.86 19.07
CA LYS A 186 3.48 14.83 19.29
C LYS A 186 2.93 13.74 20.21
N PHE A 187 3.33 12.50 19.95
CA PHE A 187 2.92 11.33 20.73
C PHE A 187 4.09 10.83 21.59
N THR A 188 3.98 11.03 22.90
CA THR A 188 4.99 10.68 23.93
C THR A 188 4.91 9.22 24.40
N THR A 189 3.76 8.57 24.20
CA THR A 189 3.46 7.24 24.76
C THR A 189 2.86 6.29 23.70
N LEU A 190 3.55 6.07 22.58
CA LEU A 190 3.11 5.09 21.57
C LEU A 190 3.47 3.65 21.95
N MET A 191 4.56 3.44 22.67
CA MET A 191 5.10 2.12 22.98
C MET A 191 4.14 1.26 23.81
N HIS A 192 3.28 1.87 24.64
CA HIS A 192 2.29 1.14 25.44
C HIS A 192 1.17 0.50 24.59
N HIS A 193 1.03 0.86 23.32
CA HIS A 193 0.09 0.21 22.40
C HIS A 193 0.63 -1.10 21.78
N VAL A 194 1.90 -1.45 22.00
CA VAL A 194 2.51 -2.71 21.55
C VAL A 194 2.24 -3.81 22.58
N THR A 195 1.00 -4.31 22.62
CA THR A 195 0.56 -5.30 23.61
C THR A 195 0.80 -6.74 23.16
N VAL A 196 0.63 -7.70 24.09
CA VAL A 196 0.70 -9.15 23.83
C VAL A 196 -0.25 -9.55 22.70
N GLU A 197 -1.49 -9.06 22.70
CA GLU A 197 -2.50 -9.39 21.69
C GLU A 197 -2.09 -8.88 20.31
N ARG A 198 -1.45 -7.71 20.23
CA ARG A 198 -0.94 -7.16 18.95
C ARG A 198 0.23 -7.98 18.41
N LEU A 199 1.11 -8.46 19.27
CA LEU A 199 2.23 -9.33 18.88
C LEU A 199 1.73 -10.70 18.41
N SER A 200 0.72 -11.29 19.06
CA SER A 200 0.04 -12.52 18.60
C SER A 200 -0.71 -12.32 17.28
N ALA A 201 -1.44 -11.20 17.13
CA ALA A 201 -2.09 -10.85 15.85
C ALA A 201 -1.06 -10.63 14.73
N ALA A 202 0.09 -10.02 15.03
CA ALA A 202 1.21 -9.89 14.11
C ALA A 202 1.76 -11.26 13.67
N PHE A 203 1.94 -12.21 14.61
CA PHE A 203 2.38 -13.58 14.34
C PHE A 203 1.43 -14.35 13.41
N HIS A 204 0.12 -14.36 13.72
CA HIS A 204 -0.88 -15.07 12.90
C HIS A 204 -1.02 -14.50 11.49
N ALA A 205 -0.68 -13.23 11.29
CA ALA A 205 -0.75 -12.56 10.00
C ALA A 205 0.56 -12.64 9.18
N LEU A 206 1.62 -13.28 9.69
CA LEU A 206 2.80 -13.67 8.91
C LEU A 206 2.50 -14.91 8.03
N SER A 207 3.37 -15.20 7.07
CA SER A 207 3.31 -16.47 6.34
C SER A 207 3.85 -17.60 7.21
N ARG A 208 3.18 -18.76 7.23
CA ARG A 208 3.79 -20.01 7.72
C ARG A 208 5.07 -20.33 6.92
N SER A 209 5.01 -20.14 5.60
CA SER A 209 6.14 -20.21 4.66
C SER A 209 7.09 -18.99 4.68
N ALA A 210 7.25 -18.32 5.83
CA ALA A 210 8.20 -17.21 5.97
C ALA A 210 9.60 -17.75 6.25
N ALA A 211 10.56 -17.42 5.38
CA ALA A 211 11.95 -17.85 5.56
C ALA A 211 12.52 -17.36 6.91
N PRO A 212 13.26 -18.22 7.65
CA PRO A 212 13.87 -17.88 8.93
C PRO A 212 14.98 -16.83 8.77
N GLY A 213 15.28 -16.11 9.86
CA GLY A 213 16.32 -15.09 9.90
C GLY A 213 17.72 -15.67 10.03
N VAL A 214 18.60 -14.98 10.75
CA VAL A 214 19.93 -15.47 11.17
C VAL A 214 19.86 -16.53 12.27
N ASP A 215 18.70 -16.69 12.88
CA ASP A 215 18.43 -17.47 14.09
C ASP A 215 17.79 -18.84 13.81
N GLY A 216 17.56 -19.19 12.54
CA GLY A 216 16.98 -20.48 12.14
C GLY A 216 15.49 -20.68 12.46
N VAL A 217 14.96 -19.99 13.49
CA VAL A 217 13.61 -20.18 14.03
C VAL A 217 12.53 -20.04 12.96
N THR A 218 11.80 -21.14 12.71
CA THR A 218 10.66 -21.17 11.78
C THR A 218 9.37 -20.70 12.45
N TRP A 219 8.36 -20.36 11.64
CA TRP A 219 7.02 -20.01 12.14
C TRP A 219 6.41 -21.15 12.98
N GLU A 220 6.67 -22.40 12.59
CA GLU A 220 6.07 -23.60 13.19
C GLU A 220 6.75 -23.96 14.52
N GLN A 221 8.08 -23.82 14.62
CA GLN A 221 8.81 -23.95 15.88
C GLN A 221 8.34 -22.91 16.91
N TYR A 222 8.15 -21.65 16.50
CA TYR A 222 7.68 -20.58 17.39
C TYR A 222 6.20 -20.73 17.77
N ALA A 223 5.38 -21.36 16.91
CA ALA A 223 3.99 -21.66 17.20
C ALA A 223 3.82 -22.61 18.39
N GLY A 224 4.74 -23.57 18.56
CA GLY A 224 4.66 -24.63 19.58
C GLY A 224 4.61 -24.14 21.02
N ASN A 225 5.09 -22.92 21.31
CA ASN A 225 4.92 -22.26 22.60
C ASN A 225 4.58 -20.76 22.43
N LEU A 226 3.72 -20.45 21.47
CA LEU A 226 3.42 -19.07 21.04
C LEU A 226 3.09 -18.13 22.22
N GLU A 227 2.28 -18.58 23.17
CA GLU A 227 1.74 -17.73 24.22
C GLU A 227 2.81 -17.29 25.23
N ALA A 228 3.70 -18.20 25.64
CA ALA A 228 4.84 -17.85 26.49
C ALA A 228 5.89 -17.04 25.72
N ASN A 229 6.20 -17.44 24.47
CA ASN A 229 7.15 -16.75 23.61
C ASN A 229 6.77 -15.27 23.41
N VAL A 230 5.49 -14.97 23.15
CA VAL A 230 5.00 -13.60 22.98
C VAL A 230 4.97 -12.82 24.31
N ARG A 231 4.65 -13.46 25.45
CA ARG A 231 4.70 -12.80 26.77
C ARG A 231 6.13 -12.43 27.18
N ASP A 232 7.09 -13.31 26.95
CA ASP A 232 8.51 -13.00 27.19
C ASP A 232 9.01 -11.92 26.22
N LEU A 233 8.70 -12.01 24.91
CA LEU A 233 9.06 -10.98 23.94
C LEU A 233 8.50 -9.60 24.32
N HIS A 234 7.22 -9.54 24.72
CA HIS A 234 6.58 -8.33 25.26
C HIS A 234 7.32 -7.81 26.50
N THR A 235 7.67 -8.68 27.44
CA THR A 235 8.38 -8.32 28.68
C THR A 235 9.79 -7.81 28.41
N ARG A 236 10.57 -8.51 27.57
CA ARG A 236 11.90 -8.07 27.06
C ARG A 236 11.81 -6.72 26.36
N LEU A 237 10.79 -6.52 25.54
CA LEU A 237 10.56 -5.29 24.79
C LEU A 237 10.23 -4.12 25.73
N HIS A 238 9.32 -4.32 26.69
CA HIS A 238 8.93 -3.24 27.60
C HIS A 238 10.04 -2.87 28.59
N ARG A 239 10.80 -3.84 29.13
CA ARG A 239 11.97 -3.58 29.99
C ARG A 239 13.22 -3.11 29.22
N GLY A 240 13.14 -2.89 27.90
CA GLY A 240 14.24 -2.40 27.06
C GLY A 240 15.32 -3.43 26.69
N ALA A 241 15.26 -4.63 27.26
CA ALA A 241 16.20 -5.74 27.05
C ALA A 241 16.15 -6.36 25.64
N TYR A 242 15.11 -6.09 24.86
CA TYR A 242 15.04 -6.48 23.45
C TYR A 242 16.24 -5.94 22.64
N ARG A 243 16.91 -6.84 21.91
CA ARG A 243 17.98 -6.55 20.96
C ARG A 243 17.51 -6.99 19.57
N ALA A 244 17.54 -6.09 18.60
CA ALA A 244 17.32 -6.45 17.19
C ALA A 244 18.44 -7.38 16.71
N ARG A 245 18.12 -8.37 15.88
CA ARG A 245 19.10 -9.26 15.27
C ARG A 245 19.53 -8.72 13.89
N PRO A 246 20.78 -8.95 13.45
CA PRO A 246 21.16 -8.63 12.07
C PRO A 246 20.25 -9.38 11.09
N SER A 247 19.91 -8.75 9.98
CA SER A 247 19.12 -9.43 8.94
C SER A 247 19.99 -10.43 8.20
N ARG A 248 19.48 -11.62 7.85
CA ARG A 248 20.19 -12.57 6.99
C ARG A 248 20.13 -12.10 5.55
N ARG A 249 21.28 -11.99 4.85
CA ARG A 249 21.27 -11.68 3.42
C ARG A 249 20.61 -12.82 2.64
N ALA A 250 19.80 -12.46 1.66
CA ALA A 250 19.36 -13.35 0.59
C ALA A 250 19.29 -12.58 -0.73
N TYR A 251 19.46 -13.25 -1.85
CA TYR A 251 19.51 -12.60 -3.17
C TYR A 251 18.34 -12.99 -4.06
N ILE A 252 17.72 -12.00 -4.71
CA ILE A 252 16.75 -12.21 -5.79
C ILE A 252 17.37 -11.73 -7.11
N PRO A 253 17.44 -12.57 -8.16
CA PRO A 253 17.90 -12.13 -9.47
C PRO A 253 16.92 -11.12 -10.10
N LYS A 254 17.44 -10.03 -10.65
CA LYS A 254 16.69 -9.05 -11.44
C LYS A 254 16.74 -9.42 -12.93
N ALA A 255 15.87 -8.80 -13.73
CA ALA A 255 15.83 -9.00 -15.18
C ALA A 255 17.00 -8.36 -15.96
N ASP A 256 17.82 -7.52 -15.30
CA ASP A 256 19.04 -6.89 -15.82
C ASP A 256 20.32 -7.73 -15.52
N GLY A 257 20.17 -8.95 -14.98
CA GLY A 257 21.26 -9.83 -14.59
C GLY A 257 21.90 -9.48 -13.24
N ARG A 258 21.67 -8.28 -12.70
CA ARG A 258 22.13 -7.89 -11.36
C ARG A 258 21.29 -8.60 -10.30
N GLN A 259 21.83 -8.75 -9.10
CA GLN A 259 21.07 -9.27 -7.97
C GLN A 259 20.43 -8.12 -7.17
N ARG A 260 19.33 -8.40 -6.46
CA ARG A 260 18.75 -7.53 -5.43
C ARG A 260 19.06 -8.16 -4.07
N PRO A 261 19.89 -7.52 -3.22
CA PRO A 261 20.04 -7.96 -1.85
C PRO A 261 18.73 -7.74 -1.09
N LEU A 262 18.33 -8.73 -0.30
CA LEU A 262 17.29 -8.64 0.71
C LEU A 262 17.88 -8.91 2.10
N GLY A 263 17.29 -8.28 3.12
CA GLY A 263 17.52 -8.59 4.52
C GLY A 263 16.31 -9.35 5.10
N ILE A 264 16.52 -10.62 5.42
CA ILE A 264 15.53 -11.45 6.11
C ILE A 264 15.75 -11.31 7.62
N ALA A 265 14.94 -10.49 8.27
CA ALA A 265 14.96 -10.31 9.72
C ALA A 265 14.60 -11.61 10.48
N ALA A 266 14.99 -11.68 11.76
CA ALA A 266 14.57 -12.72 12.70
C ALA A 266 13.03 -12.80 12.83
N LEU A 267 12.51 -13.92 13.36
CA LEU A 267 11.06 -14.07 13.50
C LEU A 267 10.48 -13.05 14.48
N GLU A 268 11.05 -12.92 15.67
CA GLU A 268 10.62 -11.93 16.67
C GLU A 268 10.70 -10.49 16.14
N ASP A 269 11.75 -10.18 15.39
CA ASP A 269 11.91 -8.85 14.77
C ASP A 269 10.77 -8.56 13.79
N LYS A 270 10.31 -9.53 13.00
CA LYS A 270 9.12 -9.40 12.14
C LYS A 270 7.84 -9.15 12.95
N LEU A 271 7.67 -9.79 14.12
CA LEU A 271 6.52 -9.56 15.01
C LEU A 271 6.53 -8.12 15.56
N VAL A 272 7.63 -7.69 16.18
CA VAL A 272 7.72 -6.36 16.82
C VAL A 272 7.66 -5.25 15.78
N GLN A 273 8.36 -5.39 14.65
CA GLN A 273 8.27 -4.44 13.53
C GLN A 273 6.83 -4.30 13.03
N ARG A 274 6.09 -5.41 12.88
CA ARG A 274 4.70 -5.37 12.41
C ARG A 274 3.77 -4.71 13.42
N ALA A 275 3.92 -5.01 14.70
CA ALA A 275 3.13 -4.40 15.77
C ALA A 275 3.38 -2.88 15.84
N VAL A 276 4.64 -2.45 15.76
CA VAL A 276 5.00 -1.02 15.73
C VAL A 276 4.53 -0.34 14.44
N VAL A 277 4.60 -0.99 13.27
CA VAL A 277 4.03 -0.48 12.01
C VAL A 277 2.53 -0.20 12.14
N GLU A 278 1.77 -1.03 12.85
CA GLU A 278 0.34 -0.77 13.06
C GLU A 278 0.11 0.48 13.95
N VAL A 279 0.87 0.60 15.04
CA VAL A 279 0.83 1.78 15.94
C VAL A 279 1.24 3.05 15.20
N LEU A 280 2.31 3.02 14.40
CA LEU A 280 2.78 4.18 13.62
C LEU A 280 1.83 4.57 12.48
N ASN A 281 1.17 3.60 11.84
CA ASN A 281 0.10 3.89 10.87
C ASN A 281 -1.12 4.55 11.52
N ALA A 282 -1.34 4.40 12.83
CA ALA A 282 -2.38 5.13 13.56
C ALA A 282 -2.10 6.65 13.63
N VAL A 283 -0.84 7.07 13.49
CA VAL A 283 -0.46 8.47 13.31
C VAL A 283 -0.37 8.82 11.82
N TYR A 284 0.59 8.25 11.08
CA TYR A 284 0.99 8.82 9.79
C TYR A 284 0.00 8.65 8.64
N GLU A 285 -0.94 7.71 8.69
CA GLU A 285 -1.97 7.57 7.63
C GLU A 285 -2.95 8.77 7.62
N THR A 286 -3.03 9.57 8.70
CA THR A 286 -3.80 10.84 8.70
C THR A 286 -3.06 11.99 8.02
N ASP A 287 -1.74 11.87 7.86
CA ASP A 287 -0.85 12.91 7.34
C ASP A 287 -0.52 12.69 5.86
N PHE A 288 -0.27 11.43 5.46
CA PHE A 288 0.12 11.05 4.11
C PHE A 288 -0.88 11.54 3.05
N LEU A 289 -0.41 12.43 2.14
CA LEU A 289 -1.24 13.14 1.16
C LEU A 289 -1.99 12.20 0.19
N GLY A 290 -3.08 12.70 -0.41
CA GLY A 290 -4.02 11.89 -1.19
C GLY A 290 -3.40 11.15 -2.37
N PHE A 291 -2.30 11.67 -2.93
CA PHE A 291 -1.60 11.18 -4.12
C PHE A 291 -0.48 10.15 -3.88
N SER A 292 -0.19 9.80 -2.63
CA SER A 292 0.74 8.71 -2.29
C SER A 292 -0.02 7.41 -2.07
N TYR A 293 0.32 6.34 -2.80
CA TYR A 293 -0.43 5.08 -2.82
C TYR A 293 0.39 3.83 -2.46
N GLY A 294 1.73 3.92 -2.46
CA GLY A 294 2.59 2.77 -2.17
C GLY A 294 2.49 2.35 -0.71
N PHE A 295 2.46 1.04 -0.44
CA PHE A 295 2.53 0.44 0.91
C PHE A 295 1.57 0.97 2.00
N ARG A 296 0.50 1.68 1.63
CA ARG A 296 -0.49 2.25 2.57
C ARG A 296 -1.74 1.36 2.71
N PRO A 297 -2.32 1.23 3.92
CA PRO A 297 -3.59 0.52 4.12
C PRO A 297 -4.70 1.04 3.21
N GLY A 298 -5.48 0.14 2.60
CA GLY A 298 -6.59 0.48 1.69
C GLY A 298 -6.18 1.16 0.36
N ARG A 299 -4.89 1.40 0.12
CA ARG A 299 -4.37 1.92 -1.17
C ARG A 299 -3.88 0.79 -2.06
N SER A 300 -3.90 0.98 -3.38
CA SER A 300 -3.41 -0.05 -4.32
C SER A 300 -2.88 0.53 -5.62
N GLN A 301 -2.07 -0.27 -6.33
CA GLN A 301 -1.50 0.08 -7.63
C GLN A 301 -2.57 0.48 -8.66
N HIS A 302 -3.76 -0.13 -8.61
CA HIS A 302 -4.87 0.26 -9.48
C HIS A 302 -5.47 1.62 -9.12
N GLN A 303 -5.45 2.05 -7.86
CA GLN A 303 -5.86 3.42 -7.50
C GLN A 303 -4.87 4.46 -8.04
N ALA A 304 -3.56 4.20 -7.93
CA ALA A 304 -2.53 5.06 -8.52
C ALA A 304 -2.67 5.16 -10.05
N LEU A 305 -2.80 4.01 -10.73
CA LEU A 305 -3.03 3.95 -12.18
C LEU A 305 -4.30 4.67 -12.62
N ASP A 306 -5.35 4.68 -11.79
CA ASP A 306 -6.60 5.36 -12.10
C ASP A 306 -6.55 6.86 -11.80
N ALA A 307 -5.91 7.27 -10.70
CA ALA A 307 -5.65 8.68 -10.40
C ALA A 307 -4.77 9.33 -11.47
N LEU A 308 -3.76 8.61 -11.98
CA LEU A 308 -2.95 9.03 -13.13
C LEU A 308 -3.81 9.18 -14.39
N SER A 309 -4.66 8.19 -14.67
CA SER A 309 -5.53 8.21 -15.86
C SER A 309 -6.59 9.32 -15.80
N ALA A 310 -7.21 9.52 -14.65
CA ALA A 310 -8.17 10.60 -14.42
C ALA A 310 -7.47 11.97 -14.43
N GLY A 311 -6.27 12.08 -13.86
CA GLY A 311 -5.47 13.31 -13.88
C GLY A 311 -5.11 13.74 -15.31
N ILE A 312 -4.55 12.85 -16.13
CA ILE A 312 -4.18 13.14 -17.53
C ILE A 312 -5.41 13.45 -18.40
N TYR A 313 -6.57 12.89 -18.08
CA TYR A 313 -7.81 13.13 -18.83
C TYR A 313 -8.57 14.39 -18.41
N LEU A 314 -8.60 14.72 -17.11
CA LEU A 314 -9.40 15.81 -16.54
C LEU A 314 -8.62 17.14 -16.38
N LYS A 315 -7.29 17.11 -16.47
CA LYS A 315 -6.42 18.28 -16.39
C LYS A 315 -5.68 18.50 -17.71
N LYS A 316 -5.25 19.73 -17.99
CA LYS A 316 -4.59 20.15 -19.24
C LYS A 316 -3.12 19.67 -19.36
N VAL A 317 -2.84 18.42 -18.97
CA VAL A 317 -1.50 17.83 -18.96
C VAL A 317 -0.97 17.69 -20.39
N ASN A 318 0.25 18.18 -20.62
CA ASN A 318 0.98 18.11 -21.89
C ASN A 318 2.39 17.52 -21.73
N TRP A 319 2.92 17.47 -20.50
CA TRP A 319 4.25 16.98 -20.16
C TRP A 319 4.15 16.03 -18.98
N VAL A 320 4.95 14.97 -18.98
CA VAL A 320 5.05 13.98 -17.90
C VAL A 320 6.52 13.76 -17.57
N LEU A 321 6.87 13.99 -16.30
CA LEU A 321 8.11 13.56 -15.69
C LEU A 321 7.91 12.14 -15.14
N ASP A 322 8.54 11.18 -15.80
CA ASP A 322 8.68 9.77 -15.41
C ASP A 322 9.93 9.70 -14.51
N ALA A 323 9.83 9.32 -13.22
CA ALA A 323 10.93 9.48 -12.26
C ALA A 323 11.08 8.32 -11.25
N ASP A 324 12.33 7.99 -10.95
CA ASP A 324 12.76 6.86 -10.11
C ASP A 324 13.98 7.30 -9.27
N ILE A 325 14.02 6.90 -8.00
CA ILE A 325 15.11 7.26 -7.08
C ILE A 325 16.17 6.16 -7.07
N ARG A 326 17.43 6.54 -7.34
CA ARG A 326 18.57 5.61 -7.41
C ARG A 326 18.79 4.97 -6.04
N GLY A 327 18.71 3.64 -5.98
CA GLY A 327 19.05 2.86 -4.78
C GLY A 327 18.26 3.24 -3.53
N PHE A 328 17.03 3.75 -3.66
CA PHE A 328 16.32 4.47 -2.59
C PHE A 328 16.36 3.81 -1.21
N PHE A 329 16.05 2.51 -1.09
CA PHE A 329 16.06 1.82 0.20
C PHE A 329 17.44 1.72 0.86
N ASP A 330 18.51 1.79 0.07
CA ASP A 330 19.91 1.71 0.49
C ASP A 330 20.49 3.10 0.82
N ALA A 331 19.93 4.17 0.21
CA ALA A 331 20.36 5.57 0.35
C ALA A 331 19.54 6.39 1.38
N ILE A 332 18.82 5.73 2.29
CA ILE A 332 18.10 6.41 3.38
C ILE A 332 19.09 6.80 4.49
N ASP A 333 19.30 8.09 4.70
CA ASP A 333 20.06 8.59 5.84
C ASP A 333 19.29 8.36 7.17
N HIS A 334 19.99 7.81 8.16
CA HIS A 334 19.43 7.53 9.48
C HIS A 334 19.18 8.81 10.29
N GLY A 335 20.01 9.84 10.11
CA GLY A 335 19.87 11.12 10.81
C GLY A 335 18.62 11.90 10.41
N TRP A 336 18.34 11.97 9.10
CA TRP A 336 17.09 12.51 8.56
C TRP A 336 15.88 11.64 8.91
N MET A 337 16.01 10.31 8.86
CA MET A 337 14.94 9.41 9.29
C MET A 337 14.51 9.67 10.74
N GLN A 338 15.47 9.84 11.66
CA GLN A 338 15.20 10.19 13.05
C GLN A 338 14.46 11.53 13.17
N LYS A 339 14.96 12.60 12.53
CA LYS A 339 14.32 13.93 12.55
C LYS A 339 12.88 13.90 12.01
N PHE A 340 12.61 13.07 11.00
CA PHE A 340 11.27 12.87 10.43
C PHE A 340 10.31 12.09 11.33
N LEU A 341 10.83 11.19 12.17
CA LEU A 341 10.06 10.52 13.22
C LEU A 341 9.74 11.52 14.36
N GLU A 342 10.75 12.26 14.83
CA GLU A 342 10.68 13.25 15.92
C GLU A 342 9.70 14.41 15.68
N HIS A 343 9.33 14.68 14.41
CA HIS A 343 8.27 15.62 14.06
C HIS A 343 6.88 15.25 14.63
N ARG A 344 6.59 13.97 14.87
CA ARG A 344 5.30 13.50 15.46
C ARG A 344 5.46 12.53 16.63
N ILE A 345 6.64 11.96 16.85
CA ILE A 345 6.89 10.98 17.91
C ILE A 345 7.87 11.58 18.92
N GLU A 346 7.49 11.56 20.19
CA GLU A 346 8.35 11.97 21.32
C GLU A 346 8.61 10.79 22.27
N ASP A 347 7.99 9.63 21.98
CA ASP A 347 8.29 8.35 22.63
C ASP A 347 9.72 7.88 22.31
N THR A 348 10.65 8.24 23.20
CA THR A 348 12.06 7.86 23.09
C THR A 348 12.30 6.36 23.09
N ARG A 349 11.39 5.54 23.63
CA ARG A 349 11.51 4.08 23.63
C ARG A 349 11.23 3.52 22.23
N LEU A 350 10.21 4.06 21.55
CA LEU A 350 9.90 3.72 20.17
C LEU A 350 10.98 4.24 19.20
N LEU A 351 11.45 5.49 19.37
CA LEU A 351 12.54 6.04 18.55
C LEU A 351 13.82 5.18 18.65
N ARG A 352 14.25 4.82 19.86
CA ARG A 352 15.39 3.92 20.11
C ARG A 352 15.18 2.52 19.52
N LEU A 353 13.94 2.03 19.47
CA LEU A 353 13.62 0.74 18.85
C LEU A 353 13.77 0.78 17.33
N VAL A 354 13.37 1.88 16.67
CA VAL A 354 13.59 2.06 15.23
C VAL A 354 15.09 2.22 14.92
N GLN A 355 15.82 3.02 15.70
CA GLN A 355 17.29 3.11 15.60
C GLN A 355 17.97 1.73 15.72
N LYS A 356 17.55 0.89 16.68
CA LYS A 356 18.05 -0.49 16.83
C LYS A 356 17.86 -1.33 15.56
N TRP A 357 16.75 -1.18 14.82
CA TRP A 357 16.54 -1.92 13.56
C TRP A 357 17.37 -1.40 12.39
N LEU A 358 17.62 -0.08 12.33
CA LEU A 358 18.45 0.53 11.29
C LEU A 358 19.93 0.17 11.49
N ALA A 359 20.41 0.18 12.74
CA ALA A 359 21.79 -0.12 13.09
C ALA A 359 22.13 -1.62 13.22
N ALA A 360 21.14 -2.52 13.20
CA ALA A 360 21.35 -3.97 13.42
C ALA A 360 22.30 -4.64 12.40
N GLY A 361 22.44 -4.04 11.21
CA GLY A 361 23.31 -4.55 10.15
C GLY A 361 22.77 -5.80 9.44
N VAL A 362 23.62 -6.38 8.61
CA VAL A 362 23.31 -7.58 7.81
C VAL A 362 24.38 -8.65 8.02
N MET A 363 23.93 -9.89 8.18
CA MET A 363 24.77 -11.08 8.26
C MET A 363 24.80 -11.78 6.89
N GLU A 364 26.00 -12.03 6.39
CA GLU A 364 26.25 -12.59 5.06
C GLU A 364 27.45 -13.55 5.15
N ASP A 365 27.24 -14.82 4.83
CA ASP A 365 28.24 -15.90 4.90
C ASP A 365 29.03 -15.93 6.23
N GLY A 366 28.31 -15.79 7.35
CA GLY A 366 28.84 -15.77 8.71
C GLY A 366 29.50 -14.44 9.13
N LYS A 367 29.65 -13.48 8.21
CA LYS A 367 30.27 -12.17 8.46
C LYS A 367 29.19 -11.11 8.71
N TRP A 368 29.33 -10.38 9.81
CA TRP A 368 28.46 -9.24 10.11
C TRP A 368 28.96 -7.97 9.41
N THR A 369 28.03 -7.20 8.84
CA THR A 369 28.31 -5.91 8.20
C THR A 369 27.43 -4.82 8.81
N GLN A 370 28.03 -3.69 9.19
CA GLN A 370 27.32 -2.54 9.75
C GLN A 370 26.54 -1.80 8.65
N SER A 371 25.24 -1.61 8.85
CA SER A 371 24.44 -0.69 8.04
C SER A 371 24.60 0.73 8.58
N LYS A 372 25.47 1.53 7.95
CA LYS A 372 25.63 2.97 8.25
C LYS A 372 24.53 3.83 7.64
N GLU A 373 23.99 3.39 6.51
CA GLU A 373 22.91 4.01 5.75
C GLU A 373 21.91 2.94 5.30
N GLY A 374 20.74 3.38 4.84
CA GLY A 374 19.72 2.51 4.26
C GLY A 374 18.81 1.81 5.28
N THR A 375 17.88 1.01 4.76
CA THR A 375 16.91 0.23 5.52
C THR A 375 16.94 -1.23 5.04
N PRO A 376 16.91 -2.24 5.94
CA PRO A 376 16.96 -3.64 5.50
C PRO A 376 15.82 -3.98 4.54
N GLN A 377 16.16 -4.31 3.30
CA GLN A 377 15.19 -4.61 2.24
C GLN A 377 14.49 -5.94 2.49
N GLY A 378 13.35 -5.93 3.17
CA GLY A 378 12.63 -7.14 3.58
C GLY A 378 12.20 -7.14 5.05
N ALA A 379 12.74 -6.23 5.87
CA ALA A 379 12.18 -5.91 7.17
C ALA A 379 10.76 -5.31 7.01
N THR A 380 9.86 -5.63 7.95
CA THR A 380 8.43 -5.28 7.86
C THR A 380 8.20 -3.78 8.09
N VAL A 381 9.13 -3.10 8.77
CA VAL A 381 9.08 -1.67 9.07
C VAL A 381 9.55 -0.77 7.91
N SER A 382 10.47 -1.25 7.07
CA SER A 382 11.11 -0.46 5.99
C SER A 382 10.11 0.20 5.01
N PRO A 383 9.00 -0.44 4.58
CA PRO A 383 8.03 0.20 3.69
C PRO A 383 7.30 1.41 4.28
N LEU A 384 7.12 1.46 5.62
CA LEU A 384 6.53 2.62 6.29
C LEU A 384 7.54 3.75 6.45
N LEU A 385 8.77 3.42 6.85
CA LEU A 385 9.88 4.39 6.97
C LEU A 385 10.21 5.03 5.61
N ALA A 386 10.27 4.23 4.54
CA ALA A 386 10.35 4.68 3.16
C ALA A 386 9.29 5.73 2.80
N ASN A 387 8.03 5.48 3.15
CA ASN A 387 6.94 6.42 2.91
C ASN A 387 7.04 7.69 3.75
N LEU A 388 7.49 7.57 5.01
CA LEU A 388 7.69 8.71 5.91
C LEU A 388 8.79 9.65 5.39
N TYR A 389 9.92 9.10 4.97
CA TYR A 389 11.02 9.86 4.39
C TYR A 389 10.57 10.64 3.14
N LEU A 390 9.94 9.95 2.19
CA LEU A 390 9.41 10.59 0.97
C LEU A 390 8.21 11.51 1.25
N HIS A 391 7.53 11.40 2.39
CA HIS A 391 6.48 12.34 2.77
C HIS A 391 7.06 13.74 3.04
N TYR A 392 8.10 13.84 3.88
CA TYR A 392 8.74 15.12 4.18
C TYR A 392 9.66 15.62 3.06
N VAL A 393 10.42 14.72 2.41
CA VAL A 393 11.34 15.12 1.33
C VAL A 393 10.58 15.51 0.06
N PHE A 394 9.62 14.69 -0.38
CA PHE A 394 8.93 14.84 -1.67
C PHE A 394 7.46 15.27 -1.57
N ASP A 395 6.58 14.59 -0.83
CA ASP A 395 5.12 14.84 -0.90
C ASP A 395 4.77 16.26 -0.44
N LEU A 396 5.20 16.66 0.76
CA LEU A 396 4.92 17.98 1.34
C LEU A 396 5.59 19.11 0.54
N TRP A 397 6.81 18.88 0.05
CA TRP A 397 7.51 19.83 -0.82
C TRP A 397 6.77 20.01 -2.16
N SER A 398 6.41 18.92 -2.84
CA SER A 398 5.71 18.97 -4.13
C SER A 398 4.32 19.60 -4.01
N GLN A 399 3.59 19.32 -2.93
CA GLN A 399 2.28 19.95 -2.67
C GLN A 399 2.39 21.44 -2.30
N ARG A 400 3.52 21.89 -1.73
CA ARG A 400 3.84 23.33 -1.56
C ARG A 400 4.24 23.98 -2.89
N TRP A 401 5.09 23.31 -3.67
CA TRP A 401 5.57 23.77 -4.98
C TRP A 401 4.40 23.99 -5.95
N ARG A 402 3.52 22.99 -6.07
CA ARG A 402 2.29 23.03 -6.87
C ARG A 402 1.37 24.20 -6.53
N LYS A 403 1.38 24.69 -5.29
CA LYS A 403 0.51 25.78 -4.81
C LYS A 403 1.15 27.18 -4.87
N ARG A 404 2.47 27.28 -5.12
CA ARG A 404 3.22 28.55 -5.02
C ARG A 404 4.13 28.86 -6.21
N VAL A 405 4.44 27.86 -7.04
CA VAL A 405 5.48 27.95 -8.09
C VAL A 405 4.96 27.53 -9.46
N ALA A 406 4.07 26.54 -9.51
CA ALA A 406 3.39 26.13 -10.75
C ALA A 406 2.53 27.27 -11.30
N ARG A 407 2.58 27.48 -12.62
CA ARG A 407 1.74 28.44 -13.35
C ARG A 407 0.50 27.79 -13.96
N GLY A 408 0.58 26.50 -14.31
CA GLY A 408 -0.54 25.73 -14.83
C GLY A 408 -0.93 24.52 -13.98
N GLU A 409 -1.83 23.69 -14.50
CA GLU A 409 -2.23 22.45 -13.86
C GLU A 409 -1.06 21.47 -13.69
N VAL A 410 -0.97 20.90 -12.48
CA VAL A 410 0.00 19.84 -12.12
C VAL A 410 -0.76 18.67 -11.51
N ILE A 411 -0.40 17.44 -11.88
CA ILE A 411 -0.81 16.21 -11.22
C ILE A 411 0.43 15.50 -10.67
N ILE A 412 0.30 14.85 -9.51
CA ILE A 412 1.35 14.04 -8.90
C ILE A 412 0.72 12.68 -8.59
N VAL A 413 1.44 11.59 -8.85
CA VAL A 413 1.07 10.24 -8.41
C VAL A 413 2.35 9.52 -7.96
N ARG A 414 2.44 9.15 -6.68
CA ARG A 414 3.56 8.39 -6.11
C ARG A 414 3.13 6.99 -5.68
N TYR A 415 3.92 5.99 -6.02
CA TYR A 415 3.81 4.64 -5.49
C TYR A 415 5.18 4.19 -4.96
N ALA A 416 5.39 4.37 -3.65
CA ALA A 416 6.68 4.19 -3.00
C ALA A 416 7.75 5.13 -3.58
N ASP A 417 8.77 4.58 -4.23
CA ASP A 417 9.92 5.22 -4.90
C ASP A 417 9.67 5.56 -6.38
N ASP A 418 8.70 4.90 -7.02
CA ASP A 418 8.21 5.16 -8.39
C ASP A 418 7.20 6.32 -8.37
N PHE A 419 7.46 7.42 -9.09
CA PHE A 419 6.51 8.54 -9.17
C PHE A 419 6.45 9.23 -10.54
N VAL A 420 5.25 9.70 -10.86
CA VAL A 420 4.92 10.35 -12.12
C VAL A 420 4.30 11.72 -11.82
N VAL A 421 4.86 12.77 -12.42
CA VAL A 421 4.35 14.15 -12.27
C VAL A 421 3.99 14.71 -13.65
N GLY A 422 2.73 15.08 -13.84
CA GLY A 422 2.21 15.64 -15.09
C GLY A 422 1.99 17.14 -15.00
N PHE A 423 2.37 17.89 -16.03
CA PHE A 423 2.34 19.36 -16.07
C PHE A 423 1.62 19.89 -17.32
N GLN A 424 1.00 21.05 -17.19
CA GLN A 424 0.43 21.80 -18.31
C GLN A 424 1.50 22.49 -19.18
N HIS A 425 2.54 23.05 -18.57
CA HIS A 425 3.59 23.83 -19.24
C HIS A 425 4.95 23.14 -19.14
N ARG A 426 5.76 23.28 -20.21
CA ARG A 426 7.13 22.74 -20.27
C ARG A 426 8.04 23.40 -19.23
N SER A 427 7.95 24.72 -19.11
CA SER A 427 8.68 25.54 -18.12
C SER A 427 8.52 25.03 -16.69
N ASP A 428 7.29 24.66 -16.33
CA ASP A 428 6.95 24.21 -14.99
C ASP A 428 7.57 22.83 -14.72
N ALA A 429 7.57 21.96 -15.73
CA ALA A 429 8.16 20.62 -15.64
C ALA A 429 9.70 20.66 -15.55
N GLU A 430 10.36 21.48 -16.38
CA GLU A 430 11.82 21.66 -16.38
C GLU A 430 12.29 22.32 -15.08
N ARG A 431 11.56 23.34 -14.60
CA ARG A 431 11.81 23.99 -13.31
C ARG A 431 11.65 23.01 -12.15
N PHE A 432 10.55 22.26 -12.11
CA PHE A 432 10.32 21.25 -11.08
C PHE A 432 11.42 20.18 -11.08
N TRP A 433 11.84 19.70 -12.25
CA TRP A 433 12.88 18.67 -12.35
C TRP A 433 14.23 19.13 -11.81
N ARG A 434 14.62 20.39 -12.07
CA ARG A 434 15.82 21.00 -11.49
C ARG A 434 15.71 21.14 -9.97
N GLU A 435 14.67 21.83 -9.49
CA GLU A 435 14.48 22.09 -8.06
C GLU A 435 14.25 20.79 -7.26
N LEU A 436 13.72 19.73 -7.89
CA LEU A 436 13.60 18.38 -7.31
C LEU A 436 14.97 17.69 -7.15
N ARG A 437 15.88 17.83 -8.12
CA ARG A 437 17.25 17.28 -8.01
C ARG A 437 18.01 17.92 -6.86
N GLU A 438 17.91 19.25 -6.73
CA GLU A 438 18.44 20.01 -5.61
C GLU A 438 17.81 19.55 -4.28
N ARG A 439 16.47 19.51 -4.23
CA ARG A 439 15.70 19.07 -3.05
C ARG A 439 16.09 17.68 -2.57
N LEU A 440 16.24 16.71 -3.47
CA LEU A 440 16.59 15.32 -3.08
C LEU A 440 18.02 15.22 -2.54
N ARG A 441 18.98 15.92 -3.16
CA ARG A 441 20.38 15.96 -2.71
C ARG A 441 20.52 16.48 -1.28
N SER A 442 19.69 17.46 -0.87
CA SER A 442 19.67 17.96 0.51
C SER A 442 19.29 16.89 1.57
N PHE A 443 18.75 15.74 1.16
CA PHE A 443 18.38 14.62 2.02
C PHE A 443 19.02 13.31 1.55
N ALA A 444 20.25 13.38 1.02
CA ALA A 444 21.07 12.25 0.57
C ALA A 444 20.47 11.36 -0.55
N LEU A 445 19.45 11.84 -1.29
CA LEU A 445 18.81 11.09 -2.38
C LEU A 445 19.21 11.61 -3.77
N GLU A 446 19.26 10.69 -4.74
CA GLU A 446 19.54 10.99 -6.15
C GLU A 446 18.45 10.45 -7.09
N LEU A 447 18.06 11.23 -8.11
CA LEU A 447 17.21 10.75 -9.21
C LEU A 447 18.03 9.86 -10.15
N HIS A 448 17.51 8.68 -10.48
CA HIS A 448 18.16 7.75 -11.40
C HIS A 448 18.28 8.37 -12.80
N PRO A 449 19.50 8.62 -13.33
CA PRO A 449 19.69 9.46 -14.51
C PRO A 449 19.07 8.87 -15.78
N GLU A 450 19.28 7.56 -16.02
CA GLU A 450 18.80 6.85 -17.22
C GLU A 450 17.27 6.67 -17.27
N LYS A 451 16.62 6.52 -16.10
CA LYS A 451 15.18 6.27 -16.00
C LYS A 451 14.38 7.57 -15.98
N THR A 452 14.92 8.61 -15.32
CA THR A 452 14.23 9.87 -15.07
C THR A 452 14.15 10.70 -16.35
N ARG A 453 12.96 10.84 -16.93
CA ARG A 453 12.76 11.42 -18.26
C ARG A 453 11.57 12.37 -18.28
N LEU A 454 11.77 13.55 -18.87
CA LEU A 454 10.70 14.49 -19.17
C LEU A 454 10.19 14.24 -20.59
N ILE A 455 8.92 13.87 -20.71
CA ILE A 455 8.29 13.40 -21.95
C ILE A 455 7.11 14.30 -22.29
N GLU A 456 6.95 14.67 -23.56
CA GLU A 456 5.74 15.35 -24.04
C GLU A 456 4.60 14.32 -24.15
N PHE A 457 3.61 14.43 -23.27
CA PHE A 457 2.58 13.41 -23.08
C PHE A 457 1.28 14.00 -22.55
N GLY A 458 0.16 13.65 -23.17
CA GLY A 458 -1.17 14.07 -22.74
C GLY A 458 -2.14 14.29 -23.90
N LEU A 459 -3.20 15.04 -23.64
CA LEU A 459 -4.32 15.26 -24.58
C LEU A 459 -3.86 15.83 -25.93
N TYR A 460 -3.08 16.91 -25.90
CA TYR A 460 -2.66 17.65 -27.09
C TYR A 460 -1.28 17.24 -27.64
N ALA A 461 -0.56 16.34 -26.95
CA ALA A 461 0.82 15.97 -27.31
C ALA A 461 0.92 15.33 -28.72
N ALA A 462 -0.07 14.51 -29.11
CA ALA A 462 -0.10 13.85 -30.42
C ALA A 462 -0.45 14.80 -31.58
N GLU A 463 -1.06 15.94 -31.26
CA GLU A 463 -1.47 16.98 -32.21
C GLU A 463 -0.28 17.91 -32.44
N ARG A 464 0.25 18.47 -31.35
CA ARG A 464 1.43 19.37 -31.36
C ARG A 464 2.69 18.73 -31.90
N ARG A 465 2.90 17.41 -31.76
CA ARG A 465 4.05 16.76 -32.42
C ARG A 465 3.85 16.70 -33.93
N ARG A 466 2.65 16.35 -34.41
CA ARG A 466 2.31 16.35 -35.84
C ARG A 466 2.41 17.75 -36.46
N GLU A 467 2.04 18.80 -35.73
CA GLU A 467 2.21 20.22 -36.12
C GLU A 467 3.68 20.66 -36.29
N ARG A 468 4.65 19.84 -35.83
CA ARG A 468 6.10 20.10 -35.91
C ARG A 468 6.84 18.97 -36.65
N ASP A 469 6.11 18.19 -37.44
CA ASP A 469 6.55 16.96 -38.13
C ASP A 469 7.29 15.93 -37.25
N GLN A 470 7.07 16.01 -35.94
CA GLN A 470 7.57 15.06 -34.96
C GLN A 470 6.62 13.88 -34.89
N GLY A 471 7.21 12.69 -34.77
CA GLY A 471 6.47 11.43 -34.68
C GLY A 471 5.57 11.34 -33.45
N ARG A 472 4.88 10.19 -33.34
CA ARG A 472 3.94 9.91 -32.24
C ARG A 472 4.58 10.19 -30.87
N PRO A 473 3.82 10.71 -29.88
CA PRO A 473 4.32 10.87 -28.51
C PRO A 473 4.89 9.58 -27.96
N GLU A 474 5.97 9.71 -27.20
CA GLU A 474 6.66 8.59 -26.56
C GLU A 474 5.78 7.92 -25.50
N THR A 475 6.24 6.78 -25.00
CA THR A 475 5.54 5.99 -23.99
C THR A 475 6.38 5.86 -22.73
N PHE A 476 5.79 6.12 -21.56
CA PHE A 476 6.39 5.87 -20.26
C PHE A 476 5.85 4.57 -19.64
N ASN A 477 6.56 4.04 -18.64
CA ASN A 477 6.18 2.81 -17.96
C ASN A 477 5.91 3.11 -16.48
N PHE A 478 4.72 2.76 -15.99
CA PHE A 478 4.37 2.96 -14.58
C PHE A 478 3.62 1.73 -14.05
N LEU A 479 4.01 1.24 -12.88
CA LEU A 479 3.39 0.08 -12.20
C LEU A 479 3.17 -1.16 -13.08
N GLY A 480 4.11 -1.43 -14.00
CA GLY A 480 4.08 -2.59 -14.90
C GLY A 480 3.20 -2.45 -16.15
N PHE A 481 2.69 -1.25 -16.42
CA PHE A 481 1.99 -0.90 -17.66
C PHE A 481 2.75 0.17 -18.44
N THR A 482 2.80 -0.02 -19.77
CA THR A 482 3.22 1.02 -20.71
C THR A 482 2.02 1.89 -21.03
N HIS A 483 2.18 3.21 -20.84
CA HIS A 483 1.15 4.22 -21.05
C HIS A 483 1.35 4.89 -22.42
N ILE A 484 0.26 5.01 -23.18
CA ILE A 484 0.30 5.41 -24.60
C ILE A 484 -0.81 6.43 -24.88
N CYS A 485 -0.45 7.56 -25.46
CA CYS A 485 -1.43 8.50 -26.03
C CYS A 485 -2.10 7.87 -27.27
N ALA A 486 -3.41 7.69 -27.22
CA ALA A 486 -4.23 7.16 -28.31
C ALA A 486 -5.51 8.00 -28.51
N ARG A 487 -6.21 7.75 -29.61
CA ARG A 487 -7.59 8.25 -29.85
C ARG A 487 -8.55 7.05 -29.94
N THR A 488 -9.81 7.24 -29.60
CA THR A 488 -10.91 6.28 -29.81
C THR A 488 -11.28 6.21 -31.31
N ARG A 489 -12.16 5.28 -31.70
CA ARG A 489 -12.78 5.29 -33.04
C ARG A 489 -13.57 6.59 -33.31
N THR A 490 -13.99 7.29 -32.25
CA THR A 490 -14.68 8.59 -32.28
C THR A 490 -13.74 9.79 -32.07
N GLY A 491 -12.44 9.64 -32.32
CA GLY A 491 -11.43 10.71 -32.27
C GLY A 491 -11.05 11.21 -30.86
N ARG A 492 -11.87 10.96 -29.83
CA ARG A 492 -11.61 11.38 -28.44
C ARG A 492 -10.32 10.78 -27.88
N PHE A 493 -9.60 11.52 -27.04
CA PHE A 493 -8.37 11.04 -26.41
C PHE A 493 -8.62 9.84 -25.48
N LEU A 494 -7.67 8.89 -25.50
CA LEU A 494 -7.67 7.68 -24.69
C LEU A 494 -6.26 7.40 -24.19
N LEU A 495 -6.08 7.36 -22.86
CA LEU A 495 -4.87 6.81 -22.26
C LEU A 495 -4.88 5.28 -22.35
N LYS A 496 -4.24 4.74 -23.40
CA LYS A 496 -4.15 3.30 -23.62
C LYS A 496 -3.09 2.70 -22.70
N ARG A 497 -3.46 1.64 -21.96
CA ARG A 497 -2.58 0.92 -21.03
C ARG A 497 -2.33 -0.49 -21.56
N ARG A 498 -1.07 -0.87 -21.76
CA ARG A 498 -0.67 -2.24 -22.14
C ARG A 498 0.26 -2.83 -21.07
N THR A 499 0.22 -4.13 -20.82
CA THR A 499 1.26 -4.75 -19.97
C THR A 499 2.64 -4.50 -20.58
N MET A 500 3.59 -4.07 -19.74
CA MET A 500 4.99 -3.88 -20.11
C MET A 500 5.54 -5.16 -20.76
N ARG A 501 6.13 -5.04 -21.97
CA ARG A 501 6.63 -6.19 -22.75
C ARG A 501 7.60 -7.06 -21.92
N GLN A 502 8.48 -6.42 -21.16
CA GLN A 502 9.49 -7.13 -20.36
C GLN A 502 8.86 -7.98 -19.24
N ARG A 503 8.00 -7.39 -18.38
CA ARG A 503 7.23 -8.14 -17.36
C ARG A 503 6.47 -9.34 -17.96
N MET A 504 5.88 -9.20 -19.15
CA MET A 504 5.21 -10.30 -19.84
C MET A 504 6.18 -11.40 -20.29
N ARG A 505 7.34 -11.04 -20.86
CA ARG A 505 8.40 -12.00 -21.24
C ARG A 505 8.93 -12.75 -20.02
N ASP A 506 9.17 -12.05 -18.92
CA ASP A 506 9.72 -12.64 -17.69
C ASP A 506 8.74 -13.60 -17.02
N LYS A 507 7.44 -13.27 -17.00
CA LYS A 507 6.43 -14.23 -16.50
C LYS A 507 6.28 -15.45 -17.41
N LEU A 508 6.42 -15.30 -18.74
CA LEU A 508 6.42 -16.44 -19.65
C LEU A 508 7.69 -17.31 -19.53
N ARG A 509 8.86 -16.71 -19.27
CA ARG A 509 10.11 -17.42 -18.93
C ARG A 509 9.92 -18.26 -17.66
N GLU A 510 9.41 -17.66 -16.59
CA GLU A 510 9.10 -18.35 -15.32
C GLU A 510 8.14 -19.53 -15.53
N VAL A 511 7.03 -19.32 -16.25
CA VAL A 511 6.06 -20.37 -16.61
C VAL A 511 6.72 -21.50 -17.40
N LYS A 512 7.59 -21.20 -18.36
CA LYS A 512 8.31 -22.20 -19.15
C LYS A 512 9.22 -23.07 -18.27
N THR A 513 10.02 -22.46 -17.40
CA THR A 513 10.94 -23.18 -16.50
C THR A 513 10.17 -24.07 -15.53
N GLU A 514 9.10 -23.57 -14.93
CA GLU A 514 8.30 -24.33 -13.97
C GLU A 514 7.48 -25.45 -14.68
N LEU A 515 7.01 -25.25 -15.91
CA LEU A 515 6.44 -26.31 -16.74
C LEU A 515 7.46 -27.41 -17.08
N GLN A 516 8.74 -27.07 -17.28
CA GLN A 516 9.78 -28.07 -17.55
C GLN A 516 10.03 -28.96 -16.33
N ARG A 517 9.95 -28.41 -15.11
CA ARG A 517 10.03 -29.14 -13.83
C ARG A 517 8.77 -29.99 -13.58
N ARG A 518 7.57 -29.42 -13.84
CA ARG A 518 6.28 -30.09 -13.62
C ARG A 518 5.87 -31.09 -14.71
N ARG A 519 6.70 -31.30 -15.74
CA ARG A 519 6.36 -32.03 -16.96
C ARG A 519 5.76 -33.43 -16.74
N HIS A 520 6.25 -34.13 -15.71
CA HIS A 520 5.85 -35.51 -15.40
C HIS A 520 4.58 -35.60 -14.54
N GLN A 521 4.15 -34.50 -13.91
CA GLN A 521 2.95 -34.42 -13.05
C GLN A 521 1.66 -34.71 -13.83
N PRO A 522 0.58 -35.19 -13.17
CA PRO A 522 -0.72 -35.42 -13.82
C PRO A 522 -1.30 -34.18 -14.51
N LEU A 523 -2.00 -34.37 -15.63
CA LEU A 523 -2.62 -33.26 -16.39
C LEU A 523 -3.55 -32.37 -15.55
N PRO A 524 -4.38 -32.88 -14.61
CA PRO A 524 -5.19 -32.02 -13.75
C PRO A 524 -4.35 -31.11 -12.84
N ALA A 525 -3.25 -31.61 -12.28
CA ALA A 525 -2.36 -30.80 -11.42
C ALA A 525 -1.68 -29.68 -12.22
N GLN A 526 -1.18 -29.98 -13.43
CA GLN A 526 -0.63 -28.96 -14.34
C GLN A 526 -1.69 -27.92 -14.72
N GLY A 527 -2.91 -28.37 -15.05
CA GLY A 527 -4.04 -27.52 -15.44
C GLY A 527 -4.54 -26.61 -14.30
N GLN A 528 -4.64 -27.13 -13.08
CA GLN A 528 -5.02 -26.36 -11.90
C GLN A 528 -3.98 -25.27 -11.58
N TRP A 529 -2.69 -25.63 -11.59
CA TRP A 529 -1.59 -24.69 -11.35
C TRP A 529 -1.52 -23.60 -12.42
N LEU A 530 -1.55 -23.96 -13.71
CA LEU A 530 -1.60 -22.99 -14.81
C LEU A 530 -2.86 -22.10 -14.75
N GLY A 531 -4.02 -22.69 -14.49
CA GLY A 531 -5.27 -21.96 -14.33
C GLY A 531 -5.18 -20.93 -13.20
N SER A 532 -4.55 -21.29 -12.07
CA SER A 532 -4.30 -20.38 -10.95
C SER A 532 -3.35 -19.24 -11.35
N LEU A 533 -2.24 -19.56 -12.03
CA LEU A 533 -1.26 -18.58 -12.49
C LEU A 533 -1.85 -17.59 -13.51
N VAL A 534 -2.65 -18.08 -14.47
CA VAL A 534 -3.32 -17.21 -15.47
C VAL A 534 -4.41 -16.38 -14.81
N ARG A 535 -5.20 -16.93 -13.85
CA ARG A 535 -6.14 -16.15 -13.03
C ARG A 535 -5.42 -15.02 -12.28
N GLY A 536 -4.30 -15.29 -11.62
CA GLY A 536 -3.50 -14.29 -10.92
C GLY A 536 -2.92 -13.21 -11.84
N TYR A 537 -2.39 -13.60 -13.00
CA TYR A 537 -1.89 -12.65 -14.01
C TYR A 537 -3.02 -11.76 -14.55
N PHE A 538 -4.21 -12.31 -14.82
CA PHE A 538 -5.39 -11.53 -15.23
C PHE A 538 -5.90 -10.63 -14.10
N ALA A 539 -5.94 -11.08 -12.85
CA ALA A 539 -6.41 -10.30 -11.70
C ALA A 539 -5.66 -8.96 -11.51
N TYR A 540 -4.44 -8.82 -12.04
CA TYR A 540 -3.72 -7.55 -12.14
C TYR A 540 -3.80 -6.93 -13.54
N HIS A 541 -3.54 -7.71 -14.61
CA HIS A 541 -3.38 -7.13 -15.95
C HIS A 541 -4.68 -6.93 -16.74
N ALA A 542 -5.84 -7.38 -16.27
CA ALA A 542 -7.13 -7.30 -16.98
C ALA A 542 -7.78 -5.89 -16.97
N VAL A 543 -6.99 -4.87 -17.32
CA VAL A 543 -7.41 -3.48 -17.46
C VAL A 543 -7.94 -3.17 -18.87
N PRO A 544 -8.84 -2.19 -19.04
CA PRO A 544 -9.36 -1.79 -20.35
C PRO A 544 -8.23 -1.45 -21.33
N SER A 545 -8.46 -1.70 -22.62
CA SER A 545 -7.50 -1.62 -23.73
C SER A 545 -6.35 -2.66 -23.76
N ASN A 546 -6.23 -3.56 -22.77
CA ASN A 546 -5.15 -4.57 -22.70
C ASN A 546 -5.54 -5.97 -23.22
N VAL A 547 -6.79 -6.22 -23.62
CA VAL A 547 -7.34 -7.57 -23.95
C VAL A 547 -6.43 -8.40 -24.87
N HIS A 548 -5.97 -7.85 -25.99
CA HIS A 548 -5.13 -8.59 -26.94
C HIS A 548 -3.80 -9.07 -26.32
N THR A 549 -3.26 -8.35 -25.35
CA THR A 549 -2.04 -8.75 -24.62
C THR A 549 -2.34 -9.88 -23.62
N LEU A 550 -3.55 -9.91 -23.02
CA LEU A 550 -4.02 -11.04 -22.19
C LEU A 550 -4.23 -12.31 -23.02
N GLN A 551 -4.84 -12.15 -24.21
CA GLN A 551 -5.06 -13.23 -25.17
C GLN A 551 -3.73 -13.78 -25.69
N ALA A 552 -2.78 -12.90 -26.06
CA ALA A 552 -1.43 -13.31 -26.43
C ALA A 552 -0.70 -14.05 -25.30
N PHE A 553 -0.84 -13.60 -24.04
CA PHE A 553 -0.30 -14.32 -22.89
C PHE A 553 -0.91 -15.72 -22.74
N ARG A 554 -2.25 -15.84 -22.75
CA ARG A 554 -2.94 -17.15 -22.70
C ARG A 554 -2.47 -18.07 -23.82
N THR A 555 -2.39 -17.59 -25.06
CA THR A 555 -1.93 -18.39 -26.20
C THR A 555 -0.47 -18.85 -26.05
N GLN A 556 0.43 -18.01 -25.55
CA GLN A 556 1.82 -18.44 -25.31
C GLN A 556 1.94 -19.40 -24.13
N VAL A 557 1.14 -19.24 -23.06
CA VAL A 557 1.04 -20.25 -21.98
C VAL A 557 0.53 -21.59 -22.53
N THR A 558 -0.53 -21.59 -23.36
CA THR A 558 -1.03 -22.81 -24.03
C THR A 558 0.05 -23.47 -24.90
N ARG A 559 0.83 -22.68 -25.65
CA ARG A 559 1.96 -23.19 -26.45
C ARG A 559 3.07 -23.78 -25.58
N HIS A 560 3.47 -23.11 -24.50
CA HIS A 560 4.47 -23.64 -23.56
C HIS A 560 3.98 -24.94 -22.90
N TRP A 561 2.71 -25.03 -22.54
CA TRP A 561 2.12 -26.26 -22.01
C TRP A 561 2.17 -27.39 -23.05
N LEU A 562 1.76 -27.13 -24.29
CA LEU A 562 1.87 -28.10 -25.39
C LEU A 562 3.30 -28.61 -25.56
N TYR A 563 4.30 -27.72 -25.67
CA TYR A 563 5.69 -28.15 -25.83
C TYR A 563 6.22 -28.96 -24.64
N ALA A 564 5.74 -28.70 -23.43
CA ALA A 564 6.05 -29.51 -22.26
C ALA A 564 5.41 -30.92 -22.36
N LEU A 565 4.14 -31.01 -22.76
CA LEU A 565 3.45 -32.30 -22.96
C LEU A 565 4.05 -33.13 -24.10
N ARG A 566 4.40 -32.50 -25.24
CA ARG A 566 5.09 -33.18 -26.35
C ARG A 566 6.43 -33.78 -25.92
N ARG A 567 7.19 -33.07 -25.06
CA ARG A 567 8.45 -33.57 -24.49
C ARG A 567 8.27 -34.49 -23.27
N ARG A 568 7.08 -35.05 -23.02
CA ARG A 568 6.81 -36.03 -21.94
C ARG A 568 6.94 -37.49 -22.42
N SER A 569 6.77 -37.76 -23.72
CA SER A 569 6.83 -39.10 -24.32
C SER A 569 7.46 -39.03 -25.70
N GLN A 570 8.25 -40.05 -26.07
CA GLN A 570 8.82 -40.19 -27.43
C GLN A 570 7.76 -40.57 -28.48
N ARG A 571 6.57 -41.01 -28.05
CA ARG A 571 5.42 -41.36 -28.91
C ARG A 571 4.28 -40.37 -28.71
N ASP A 572 4.50 -39.09 -29.03
CA ASP A 572 3.50 -38.04 -28.85
C ASP A 572 2.28 -38.21 -29.78
N ARG A 573 1.09 -37.86 -29.26
CA ARG A 573 -0.21 -37.83 -29.97
C ARG A 573 -1.02 -36.57 -29.62
N MET A 574 -0.38 -35.50 -29.17
CA MET A 574 -1.03 -34.26 -28.73
C MET A 574 -1.25 -33.27 -29.89
N THR A 575 -2.44 -33.30 -30.49
CA THR A 575 -2.86 -32.34 -31.52
C THR A 575 -3.17 -30.96 -30.94
N TRP A 576 -3.29 -29.94 -31.81
CA TRP A 576 -3.70 -28.60 -31.40
C TRP A 576 -5.18 -28.54 -30.99
N GLU A 577 -6.06 -29.44 -31.45
CA GLU A 577 -7.44 -29.51 -30.96
C GLU A 577 -7.53 -30.03 -29.52
N ARG A 578 -6.88 -31.16 -29.20
CA ARG A 578 -6.80 -31.68 -27.83
C ARG A 578 -6.18 -30.65 -26.87
N MET A 579 -5.19 -29.90 -27.34
CA MET A 579 -4.63 -28.77 -26.59
C MET A 579 -5.63 -27.61 -26.43
N ARG A 580 -6.49 -27.35 -27.42
CA ARG A 580 -7.54 -26.33 -27.36
C ARG A 580 -8.57 -26.67 -26.27
N GLU A 581 -9.06 -27.91 -26.26
CA GLU A 581 -9.97 -28.46 -25.24
C GLU A 581 -9.37 -28.35 -23.83
N LEU A 582 -8.16 -28.88 -23.63
CA LEU A 582 -7.43 -28.79 -22.36
C LEU A 582 -7.23 -27.32 -21.92
N SER A 583 -6.90 -26.42 -22.86
CA SER A 583 -6.81 -25.00 -22.56
C SER A 583 -8.16 -24.40 -22.15
N GLY A 584 -9.27 -24.82 -22.80
CA GLY A 584 -10.62 -24.33 -22.52
C GLY A 584 -11.09 -24.75 -21.13
N ARG A 585 -10.85 -26.02 -20.76
CA ARG A 585 -11.20 -26.59 -19.45
C ARG A 585 -10.43 -25.95 -18.29
N TRP A 586 -9.14 -25.63 -18.47
CA TRP A 586 -8.26 -25.24 -17.36
C TRP A 586 -7.82 -23.77 -17.35
N LEU A 587 -7.69 -23.10 -18.49
CA LEU A 587 -7.16 -21.74 -18.60
C LEU A 587 -8.28 -20.73 -18.87
N PRO A 588 -8.53 -19.77 -17.94
CA PRO A 588 -9.64 -18.83 -18.06
C PRO A 588 -9.54 -17.99 -19.35
N MET A 589 -10.68 -17.60 -19.89
CA MET A 589 -10.72 -16.69 -21.04
C MET A 589 -10.39 -15.25 -20.63
N PRO A 590 -9.71 -14.47 -21.49
CA PRO A 590 -9.36 -13.08 -21.19
C PRO A 590 -10.60 -12.19 -21.18
N ARG A 591 -11.09 -11.86 -19.97
CA ARG A 591 -12.14 -10.85 -19.73
C ARG A 591 -11.52 -9.66 -19.01
N ILE A 592 -12.12 -8.48 -19.16
CA ILE A 592 -11.76 -7.29 -18.37
C ILE A 592 -12.34 -7.45 -16.96
N LEU A 593 -11.49 -7.33 -15.94
CA LEU A 593 -11.85 -7.45 -14.52
C LEU A 593 -11.83 -6.09 -13.80
N HIS A 594 -11.34 -5.06 -14.48
CA HIS A 594 -11.24 -3.71 -13.97
C HIS A 594 -12.08 -2.75 -14.82
N PRO A 595 -13.13 -2.13 -14.26
CA PRO A 595 -13.86 -1.03 -14.92
C PRO A 595 -12.96 0.15 -15.33
N TRP A 596 -13.51 1.12 -16.08
CA TRP A 596 -12.71 2.22 -16.60
C TRP A 596 -12.17 3.12 -15.49
N PRO A 597 -10.96 3.68 -15.64
CA PRO A 597 -10.33 4.49 -14.61
C PRO A 597 -11.20 5.63 -14.07
N ILE A 598 -11.90 6.32 -14.98
CA ILE A 598 -12.74 7.48 -14.65
C ILE A 598 -13.95 7.05 -13.82
N GLU A 599 -14.55 5.90 -14.12
CA GLU A 599 -15.65 5.32 -13.33
C GLU A 599 -15.18 4.99 -11.91
N ARG A 600 -14.09 4.20 -11.80
CA ARG A 600 -13.53 3.78 -10.50
C ARG A 600 -13.02 4.93 -9.66
N PHE A 601 -12.49 5.98 -10.30
CA PHE A 601 -12.05 7.20 -9.62
C PHE A 601 -13.25 8.01 -9.11
N ARG A 602 -14.28 8.25 -9.94
CA ARG A 602 -15.51 8.96 -9.56
C ARG A 602 -16.24 8.28 -8.39
N VAL A 603 -16.51 6.98 -8.49
CA VAL A 603 -17.16 6.18 -7.44
C VAL A 603 -16.40 6.24 -6.10
N ARG A 604 -15.07 6.40 -6.12
CA ARG A 604 -14.23 6.51 -4.91
C ARG A 604 -14.02 7.93 -4.40
N THR A 605 -14.43 8.95 -5.15
CA THR A 605 -14.24 10.37 -4.80
C THR A 605 -15.55 11.14 -4.58
N GLN A 606 -16.70 10.53 -4.87
CA GLN A 606 -17.98 10.99 -4.33
C GLN A 606 -17.89 11.11 -2.80
N GLY A 607 -18.22 12.31 -2.29
CA GLY A 607 -18.13 12.64 -0.86
C GLY A 607 -16.73 12.90 -0.28
N LYS A 608 -15.64 12.79 -1.06
CA LYS A 608 -14.26 13.01 -0.57
C LYS A 608 -13.43 13.83 -1.56
N SER A 609 -12.93 14.98 -1.12
CA SER A 609 -12.21 15.96 -1.96
C SER A 609 -11.12 15.29 -2.82
N PRO A 610 -11.20 15.31 -4.17
CA PRO A 610 -10.41 14.39 -4.99
C PRO A 610 -8.89 14.64 -5.01
N VAL A 611 -8.42 15.80 -4.54
CA VAL A 611 -7.03 16.26 -4.70
C VAL A 611 -6.53 17.11 -3.51
N ARG A 612 -6.52 16.55 -2.28
CA ARG A 612 -5.91 17.19 -1.10
C ARG A 612 -4.56 16.58 -0.69
#